data_AF-A0A1B8UYX2-F1
#
_entry.id   AF-A0A1B8UYX2-F1
#
_cell.length_a   1.000
_cell.length_b   1.000
_cell.length_c   1.000
_cell.angle_alpha   90.00
_cell.angle_beta   90.00
_cell.angle_gamma   90.00
#
_symmetry.space_group_name_H-M   'P 1'
#
loop_
_entity.id
_entity.type
_entity.pdbx_description
1 polymer ?
#
loop_
_entity_poly.entity_id
_entity_poly.type
_entity_poly.pdbx_seq_one_letter_code
_entity_poly.pdbx_strand_id
1 'polypeptide(L)'
;MRHDRNFIFIYAMFSCIFIVGYNYFTPLTSSSMSHQIVNMGAQEFVFIFLNNLLYTLLGFMLSCVGLSIIFIIKIPIIIAMGPASAGISPIVYYFSSFTHGFCEMLIGCILLSYTISHVSLYVKYVTGRATKIHLLYFYKRTLQYVIPTVILFLLISAFLEVYISNFLIQILL
;
A
#
# COMPACT_ATOMS: atom_id res chain seq x y z
N MET A 1 4.34 -18.64 -11.06
CA MET A 1 2.88 -18.51 -10.90
C MET A 1 2.32 -19.19 -9.66
N ARG A 2 2.60 -20.49 -9.33
CA ARG A 2 2.13 -21.06 -8.04
C ARG A 2 2.85 -20.48 -6.80
N HIS A 3 4.16 -20.27 -6.87
CA HIS A 3 4.93 -19.73 -5.74
C HIS A 3 4.54 -18.28 -5.37
N ASP A 4 4.30 -17.43 -6.37
CA ASP A 4 3.98 -16.00 -6.16
C ASP A 4 2.65 -15.83 -5.39
N ARG A 5 1.67 -16.71 -5.67
CA ARG A 5 0.37 -16.71 -5.00
C ARG A 5 0.46 -16.98 -3.50
N ASN A 6 1.36 -17.87 -3.10
CA ASN A 6 1.55 -18.20 -1.69
C ASN A 6 2.13 -17.00 -0.93
N PHE A 7 3.10 -16.28 -1.49
CA PHE A 7 3.66 -15.09 -0.86
C PHE A 7 2.64 -13.96 -0.74
N ILE A 8 1.82 -13.75 -1.77
CA ILE A 8 0.72 -12.77 -1.72
C ILE A 8 -0.28 -13.15 -0.62
N PHE A 9 -0.68 -14.42 -0.55
CA PHE A 9 -1.61 -14.91 0.47
C PHE A 9 -1.04 -14.76 1.88
N ILE A 10 0.22 -15.15 2.09
CA ILE A 10 0.93 -14.99 3.37
C ILE A 10 0.99 -13.51 3.76
N TYR A 11 1.35 -12.63 2.83
CA TYR A 11 1.40 -11.18 3.08
C TYR A 11 0.02 -10.61 3.44
N ALA A 12 -1.04 -11.00 2.72
CA ALA A 12 -2.39 -10.56 3.00
C ALA A 12 -2.87 -11.04 4.38
N MET A 13 -2.67 -12.32 4.70
CA MET A 13 -3.01 -12.89 6.01
C MET A 13 -2.21 -12.24 7.14
N PHE A 14 -0.90 -12.07 6.96
CA PHE A 14 -0.05 -11.37 7.91
C PHE A 14 -0.56 -9.94 8.15
N SER A 15 -0.89 -9.20 7.07
CA SER A 15 -1.41 -7.84 7.17
C SER A 15 -2.71 -7.79 7.96
N CYS A 16 -3.68 -8.67 7.67
CA CYS A 16 -4.95 -8.73 8.40
C CYS A 16 -4.74 -9.07 9.88
N ILE A 17 -3.94 -10.10 10.19
CA ILE A 17 -3.64 -10.51 11.56
C ILE A 17 -2.94 -9.37 12.32
N PHE A 18 -1.98 -8.70 11.67
CA PHE A 18 -1.25 -7.59 12.27
C PHE A 18 -2.17 -6.40 12.56
N ILE A 19 -2.99 -5.97 11.60
CA ILE A 19 -3.92 -4.84 11.77
C ILE A 19 -4.88 -5.09 12.92
N VAL A 20 -5.50 -6.27 12.97
CA VAL A 20 -6.44 -6.66 14.04
C VAL A 20 -5.72 -6.78 15.39
N GLY A 21 -4.57 -7.47 15.42
CA GLY A 21 -3.79 -7.66 16.64
C GLY A 21 -3.29 -6.34 17.23
N TYR A 22 -2.76 -5.45 16.40
CA TYR A 22 -2.28 -4.14 16.84
C TYR A 22 -3.38 -3.32 17.52
N ASN A 23 -4.58 -3.29 16.93
CA ASN A 23 -5.72 -2.54 17.48
C ASN A 23 -6.35 -3.22 18.71
N TYR A 24 -6.18 -4.54 18.87
CA TYR A 24 -6.59 -5.22 20.10
C TYR A 24 -5.69 -4.88 21.29
N PHE A 25 -4.38 -4.77 21.08
CA PHE A 25 -3.41 -4.50 22.13
C PHE A 25 -3.13 -3.02 22.39
N THR A 26 -3.51 -2.13 21.47
CA THR A 26 -3.30 -0.69 21.60
C THR A 26 -4.61 -0.04 22.04
N PRO A 27 -4.82 0.23 23.34
CA PRO A 27 -6.02 0.94 23.78
C PRO A 27 -6.06 2.32 23.14
N LEU A 28 -7.24 2.73 22.67
CA LEU A 28 -7.47 4.10 22.26
C LEU A 28 -7.18 5.00 23.46
N THR A 29 -6.07 5.74 23.40
CA THR A 29 -5.96 6.95 24.20
C THR A 29 -7.08 7.87 23.73
N SER A 30 -8.12 7.99 24.55
CA SER A 30 -9.22 8.93 24.37
C SER A 30 -8.69 10.35 24.51
N SER A 31 -7.85 10.80 23.58
CA SER A 31 -7.66 12.22 23.35
C SER A 31 -8.94 12.68 22.65
N SER A 32 -9.78 13.39 23.40
CA SER A 32 -10.88 14.22 22.90
C SER A 32 -10.37 15.37 22.01
N MET A 33 -9.40 15.11 21.14
CA MET A 33 -9.15 15.96 20.00
C MET A 33 -10.24 15.63 18.99
N SER A 34 -11.34 16.37 19.08
CA SER A 34 -12.11 16.73 17.89
C SER A 34 -11.15 17.50 16.98
N HIS A 35 -10.23 16.78 16.30
CA HIS A 35 -9.61 17.35 15.12
C HIS A 35 -10.79 17.65 14.22
N GLN A 36 -11.07 18.94 14.05
CA GLN A 36 -11.94 19.38 12.97
C GLN A 36 -11.45 18.62 11.75
N ILE A 37 -12.29 17.70 11.25
CA ILE A 37 -12.05 17.08 9.96
C ILE A 37 -12.20 18.23 8.99
N VAL A 38 -11.10 18.96 8.80
CA VAL A 38 -10.99 20.08 7.89
C VAL A 38 -11.46 19.52 6.57
N ASN A 39 -12.40 20.21 5.92
CA ASN A 39 -12.92 19.81 4.62
C ASN A 39 -11.74 19.58 3.68
N MET A 40 -11.35 18.32 3.52
CA MET A 40 -10.23 17.93 2.68
C MET A 40 -10.68 18.19 1.25
N GLY A 41 -9.96 19.08 0.58
CA GLY A 41 -10.26 19.52 -0.76
C GLY A 41 -9.34 18.86 -1.79
N ALA A 42 -9.27 19.49 -2.96
CA ALA A 42 -8.41 19.01 -4.03
C ALA A 42 -6.91 19.06 -3.65
N GLN A 43 -6.50 19.93 -2.72
CA GLN A 43 -5.10 20.06 -2.32
C GLN A 43 -4.63 18.82 -1.54
N GLU A 44 -5.43 18.35 -0.59
CA GLU A 44 -5.18 17.14 0.19
C GLU A 44 -5.17 15.90 -0.70
N PHE A 45 -6.10 15.82 -1.66
CA PHE A 45 -6.13 14.75 -2.66
C PHE A 45 -4.81 14.68 -3.44
N VAL A 46 -4.33 15.80 -3.97
CA VAL A 46 -3.08 15.86 -4.71
C VAL A 46 -1.89 15.50 -3.81
N PHE A 47 -1.89 16.00 -2.56
CA PHE A 47 -0.83 15.71 -1.60
C PHE A 47 -0.72 14.22 -1.28
N ILE A 48 -1.83 13.59 -0.91
CA ILE A 48 -1.90 12.15 -0.60
C ILE A 48 -1.47 11.33 -1.82
N PHE A 49 -2.01 11.65 -2.99
CA PHE A 49 -1.65 10.97 -4.23
C PHE A 49 -0.15 11.05 -4.51
N LEU A 50 0.45 12.24 -4.46
CA LEU A 50 1.87 12.44 -4.74
C LEU A 50 2.77 11.76 -3.70
N ASN A 51 2.40 11.80 -2.43
CA ASN A 51 3.16 11.14 -1.37
C ASN A 51 3.18 9.62 -1.56
N ASN A 52 2.00 9.01 -1.80
CA ASN A 52 1.89 7.58 -2.04
C ASN A 52 2.53 7.16 -3.38
N LEU A 53 2.47 8.01 -4.40
CA LEU A 53 3.19 7.82 -5.66
C LEU A 53 4.70 7.78 -5.45
N LEU A 54 5.26 8.78 -4.77
CA LEU A 54 6.70 8.86 -4.51
C LEU A 54 7.17 7.67 -3.66
N TYR A 55 6.44 7.33 -2.60
CA TYR A 55 6.72 6.16 -1.76
C TYR A 55 6.76 4.87 -2.59
N THR A 56 5.77 4.69 -3.47
CA THR A 56 5.65 3.49 -4.29
C THR A 56 6.74 3.41 -5.36
N LEU A 57 7.06 4.54 -6.03
CA LEU A 57 8.15 4.61 -7.01
C LEU A 57 9.51 4.30 -6.38
N LEU A 58 9.78 4.83 -5.19
CA LEU A 58 10.97 4.47 -4.41
C LEU A 58 11.00 2.97 -4.10
N GLY A 59 9.85 2.38 -3.73
CA GLY A 59 9.70 0.94 -3.57
C GLY A 59 10.09 0.17 -4.84
N PHE A 60 9.61 0.58 -6.01
CA PHE A 60 9.98 -0.03 -7.29
C PHE A 60 11.47 0.08 -7.58
N MET A 61 12.10 1.22 -7.31
CA MET A 61 13.56 1.39 -7.48
C MET A 61 14.36 0.48 -6.56
N LEU A 62 13.97 0.39 -5.28
CA LEU A 62 14.65 -0.41 -4.26
C LEU A 62 14.42 -1.92 -4.39
N SER A 63 13.38 -2.32 -5.12
CA SER A 63 13.14 -3.74 -5.41
C SER A 63 14.29 -4.39 -6.18
N CYS A 64 15.09 -3.60 -6.93
CA CYS A 64 16.25 -4.09 -7.67
C CYS A 64 17.31 -4.74 -6.78
N VAL A 65 17.32 -4.38 -5.50
CA VAL A 65 18.22 -4.90 -4.45
C VAL A 65 17.44 -5.65 -3.35
N GLY A 66 16.15 -5.91 -3.54
CA GLY A 66 15.28 -6.58 -2.57
C GLY A 66 14.86 -5.73 -1.36
N LEU A 67 15.30 -4.46 -1.28
CA LEU A 67 15.02 -3.57 -0.13
C LEU A 67 13.58 -3.04 -0.11
N SER A 68 12.81 -3.23 -1.19
CA SER A 68 11.37 -2.93 -1.24
C SER A 68 10.56 -3.69 -0.19
N ILE A 69 11.06 -4.83 0.33
CA ILE A 69 10.39 -5.59 1.40
C ILE A 69 10.14 -4.73 2.64
N ILE A 70 11.07 -3.82 2.97
CA ILE A 70 10.92 -2.90 4.11
C ILE A 70 9.71 -1.97 3.90
N PHE A 71 9.49 -1.52 2.66
CA PHE A 71 8.36 -0.67 2.30
C PHE A 71 7.05 -1.46 2.34
N ILE A 72 7.07 -2.68 1.82
CA ILE A 72 5.91 -3.58 1.82
C ILE A 72 5.44 -3.88 3.25
N ILE A 73 6.36 -4.16 4.17
CA ILE A 73 6.03 -4.44 5.59
C ILE A 73 5.52 -3.18 6.31
N LYS A 74 5.95 -1.98 5.91
CA LYS A 74 5.46 -0.74 6.50
C LYS A 74 4.00 -0.44 6.18
N ILE A 75 3.47 -0.91 5.05
CA ILE A 75 2.06 -0.67 4.67
C ILE A 75 1.08 -1.13 5.75
N PRO A 76 1.05 -2.40 6.19
CA PRO A 76 0.12 -2.84 7.24
C PRO A 76 0.35 -2.13 8.58
N ILE A 77 1.58 -1.67 8.86
CA ILE A 77 1.88 -0.89 10.08
C ILE A 77 1.20 0.47 10.01
N ILE A 78 1.34 1.19 8.90
CA ILE A 78 0.72 2.51 8.70
C ILE A 78 -0.80 2.38 8.79
N ILE A 79 -1.39 1.39 8.11
CA ILE A 79 -2.83 1.12 8.18
C ILE A 79 -3.27 0.83 9.62
N ALA A 80 -2.51 -0.02 10.34
CA ALA A 80 -2.83 -0.40 11.72
C ALA A 80 -2.81 0.78 12.70
N MET A 81 -1.92 1.75 12.48
CA MET A 81 -1.75 2.94 13.30
C MET A 81 -2.79 4.05 13.00
N GLY A 82 -3.45 3.99 11.84
CA GLY A 82 -4.39 5.00 11.37
C GLY A 82 -5.46 5.43 12.38
N PRO A 83 -6.21 4.50 13.01
CA PRO A 83 -7.23 4.86 14.00
C PRO A 83 -6.68 5.64 15.20
N ALA A 84 -5.53 5.19 15.72
CA ALA A 84 -4.89 5.81 16.88
C ALA A 84 -4.35 7.21 16.54
N SER A 85 -3.77 7.39 15.35
CA SER A 85 -3.32 8.71 14.89
C SER A 85 -4.46 9.68 14.61
N ALA A 86 -5.61 9.16 14.17
CA ALA A 86 -6.80 9.96 13.89
C ALA A 86 -7.66 10.23 15.14
N GLY A 87 -7.41 9.53 16.26
CA GLY A 87 -8.21 9.64 17.48
C GLY A 87 -9.63 9.07 17.34
N ILE A 88 -9.88 8.19 16.36
CA ILE A 88 -11.20 7.65 16.02
C ILE A 88 -11.26 6.17 16.41
N SER A 89 -12.45 5.70 16.80
CA SER A 89 -12.64 4.27 17.05
C SER A 89 -12.22 3.43 15.83
N PRO A 90 -11.45 2.32 16.01
CA PRO A 90 -10.99 1.49 14.90
C PRO A 90 -12.13 0.96 14.03
N ILE A 91 -13.30 0.69 14.62
CA ILE A 91 -14.47 0.23 13.88
C ILE A 91 -14.93 1.29 12.87
N VAL A 92 -15.11 2.54 13.32
CA VAL A 92 -15.51 3.64 12.44
C VAL A 92 -14.44 3.93 11.40
N TYR A 93 -13.16 3.96 11.81
CA TYR A 93 -12.04 4.22 10.90
C TYR A 93 -11.92 3.15 9.80
N TYR A 94 -11.92 1.87 10.16
CA TYR A 94 -11.75 0.82 9.16
C TYR A 94 -12.98 0.63 8.30
N PHE A 95 -14.19 0.92 8.78
CA PHE A 95 -15.39 0.88 7.94
C PHE A 95 -15.40 2.01 6.90
N SER A 96 -15.06 3.23 7.34
CA SER A 96 -14.99 4.40 6.45
C SER A 96 -13.81 4.35 5.48
N SER A 97 -12.65 3.88 5.92
CA SER A 97 -11.41 3.84 5.14
C SER A 97 -11.05 2.45 4.58
N PHE A 98 -11.99 1.49 4.59
CA PHE A 98 -11.75 0.12 4.13
C PHE A 98 -11.17 0.07 2.71
N THR A 99 -11.82 0.79 1.80
CA THR A 99 -11.49 0.75 0.37
C THR A 99 -10.13 1.37 0.09
N HIS A 100 -9.79 2.45 0.79
CA HIS A 100 -8.45 3.06 0.75
C HIS A 100 -7.37 2.08 1.25
N GLY A 101 -7.52 1.54 2.46
CA GLY A 101 -6.56 0.59 3.02
C GLY A 101 -6.43 -0.69 2.17
N PHE A 102 -7.52 -1.15 1.55
CA PHE A 102 -7.50 -2.27 0.61
C PHE A 102 -6.68 -1.96 -0.65
N CYS A 103 -6.83 -0.75 -1.23
CA CYS A 103 -6.03 -0.32 -2.38
C CYS A 103 -4.53 -0.26 -2.04
N GLU A 104 -4.16 0.26 -0.87
CA GLU A 104 -2.77 0.28 -0.41
C GLU A 104 -2.19 -1.13 -0.23
N MET A 105 -2.97 -2.04 0.36
CA MET A 105 -2.59 -3.46 0.47
C MET A 105 -2.38 -4.12 -0.90
N LEU A 106 -3.25 -3.83 -1.88
CA LEU A 106 -3.09 -4.32 -3.26
C LEU A 106 -1.80 -3.80 -3.91
N ILE A 107 -1.47 -2.53 -3.69
CA ILE A 107 -0.20 -1.95 -4.17
C ILE A 107 0.99 -2.68 -3.53
N GLY A 108 0.93 -2.97 -2.23
CA GLY A 108 1.91 -3.81 -1.53
C GLY A 108 2.08 -5.19 -2.17
N CYS A 109 0.97 -5.86 -2.52
CA CYS A 109 0.99 -7.14 -3.23
C CYS A 109 1.65 -7.05 -4.61
N ILE A 110 1.36 -5.99 -5.38
CA ILE A 110 1.97 -5.76 -6.69
C ILE A 110 3.48 -5.54 -6.53
N LEU A 111 3.89 -4.70 -5.58
CA LEU A 111 5.30 -4.40 -5.32
C LEU A 111 6.06 -5.66 -4.86
N LEU A 112 5.46 -6.49 -3.99
CA LEU A 112 6.03 -7.77 -3.57
C LEU A 112 6.22 -8.72 -4.76
N SER A 113 5.18 -8.87 -5.58
CA SER A 113 5.23 -9.73 -6.77
C SER A 113 6.28 -9.28 -7.77
N TYR A 114 6.39 -7.96 -7.98
CA TYR A 114 7.43 -7.36 -8.82
C TYR A 114 8.82 -7.64 -8.25
N THR A 115 9.02 -7.46 -6.94
CA THR A 115 10.30 -7.71 -6.25
C THR A 115 10.75 -9.15 -6.41
N ILE A 116 9.87 -10.12 -6.13
CA ILE A 116 10.18 -11.56 -6.28
C ILE A 116 10.53 -11.89 -7.74
N SER A 117 9.74 -11.36 -8.68
CA SER A 117 9.97 -11.59 -10.12
C SER A 117 11.29 -10.99 -10.59
N HIS A 118 11.62 -9.79 -10.12
CA HIS A 118 12.87 -9.10 -10.44
C HIS A 118 14.06 -9.88 -9.91
N VAL A 119 14.07 -10.20 -8.62
CA VAL A 119 15.17 -10.96 -7.98
C VAL A 119 15.34 -12.32 -8.65
N SER A 120 14.24 -13.04 -8.93
CA SER A 120 14.29 -14.31 -9.65
C SER A 120 14.90 -14.18 -11.05
N LEU A 121 14.52 -13.14 -11.80
CA LEU A 121 15.06 -12.88 -13.13
C LEU A 121 16.53 -12.46 -13.07
N TYR A 122 16.91 -11.67 -12.07
CA TYR A 122 18.29 -11.25 -11.86
C TYR A 122 19.20 -12.44 -11.54
N VAL A 123 18.77 -13.34 -10.66
CA VAL A 123 19.49 -14.60 -10.37
C VAL A 123 19.63 -15.45 -11.63
N LYS A 124 18.59 -15.56 -12.46
CA LYS A 124 18.66 -16.27 -13.75
C LYS A 124 19.64 -15.61 -14.72
N TYR A 125 19.71 -14.28 -14.73
CA TYR A 125 20.65 -13.54 -15.57
C TYR A 125 22.10 -13.78 -15.14
N VAL A 126 22.40 -13.66 -13.85
CA VAL A 126 23.76 -13.89 -13.29
C VAL A 126 24.21 -15.34 -13.49
N THR A 127 23.29 -16.30 -13.40
CA THR A 127 23.58 -17.74 -13.63
C THR A 127 23.61 -18.14 -15.12
N GLY A 128 23.49 -17.18 -16.05
CA GLY A 128 23.50 -17.42 -17.49
C GLY A 128 22.23 -18.11 -18.03
N ARG A 129 21.20 -18.29 -17.21
CA ARG A 129 19.91 -18.91 -17.57
C ARG A 129 18.91 -17.92 -18.19
N ALA A 130 19.24 -16.64 -18.23
CA ALA A 130 18.45 -15.59 -18.88
C ALA A 130 19.38 -14.60 -19.61
N THR A 131 18.88 -14.04 -20.71
CA THR A 131 19.63 -13.05 -21.52
C THR A 131 19.21 -11.62 -21.22
N LYS A 132 20.00 -10.63 -21.65
CA LYS A 132 19.67 -9.19 -21.56
C LYS A 132 18.29 -8.84 -22.13
N ILE A 133 17.86 -9.54 -23.18
CA ILE A 133 16.54 -9.35 -23.81
C ILE A 133 15.41 -9.62 -22.81
N HIS A 134 15.56 -10.62 -21.95
CA HIS A 134 14.56 -10.95 -20.93
C HIS A 134 14.41 -9.84 -19.88
N LEU A 135 15.54 -9.24 -19.46
CA LEU A 135 15.54 -8.08 -18.54
C LEU A 135 14.88 -6.87 -19.19
N LEU A 136 15.24 -6.54 -20.43
CA LEU A 136 14.64 -5.42 -21.15
C LEU A 136 13.13 -5.59 -21.33
N TYR A 137 12.69 -6.81 -21.68
CA TYR A 137 11.26 -7.11 -21.79
C TYR A 137 10.54 -6.96 -20.45
N PHE A 138 11.14 -7.44 -19.36
CA PHE A 138 10.59 -7.29 -18.01
C PHE A 138 10.41 -5.82 -17.63
N TYR A 139 11.45 -5.00 -17.76
CA TYR A 139 11.34 -3.56 -17.44
C TYR A 139 10.38 -2.82 -18.36
N LYS A 140 10.37 -3.13 -19.67
CA LYS A 140 9.42 -2.54 -20.62
C LYS A 140 7.98 -2.85 -20.21
N ARG A 141 7.69 -4.10 -19.85
CA ARG A 141 6.38 -4.50 -19.35
C ARG A 141 6.03 -3.78 -18.05
N THR A 142 6.98 -3.63 -17.15
CA THR A 142 6.76 -2.89 -15.89
C THR A 142 6.40 -1.44 -16.14
N LEU A 143 7.15 -0.74 -16.99
CA LEU A 143 6.89 0.66 -17.35
C LEU A 143 5.57 0.84 -18.10
N GLN A 144 5.22 -0.08 -19.01
CA GLN A 144 4.03 0.07 -19.87
C GLN A 144 2.73 -0.37 -19.21
N TYR A 145 2.77 -1.32 -18.29
CA TYR A 145 1.55 -1.92 -17.73
C TYR A 145 1.50 -1.87 -16.21
N VAL A 146 2.59 -2.21 -15.52
CA VAL A 146 2.57 -2.32 -14.05
C VAL A 146 2.52 -0.95 -13.39
N ILE A 147 3.43 -0.04 -13.74
CA ILE A 147 3.46 1.31 -13.16
C ILE A 147 2.17 2.08 -13.47
N PRO A 148 1.64 2.12 -14.70
CA PRO A 148 0.37 2.79 -14.98
C PRO A 148 -0.81 2.21 -14.18
N THR A 149 -0.86 0.88 -14.02
CA THR A 149 -1.91 0.23 -13.19
C THR A 149 -1.79 0.65 -11.73
N VAL A 150 -0.57 0.72 -11.19
CA VAL A 150 -0.33 1.19 -9.82
C VAL A 150 -0.70 2.66 -9.65
N ILE A 151 -0.35 3.52 -10.61
CA ILE A 151 -0.74 4.94 -10.61
C ILE A 151 -2.26 5.07 -10.61
N LEU A 152 -2.98 4.26 -11.39
CA LEU A 152 -4.44 4.25 -11.40
C LEU A 152 -5.01 3.84 -10.04
N PHE A 153 -4.48 2.78 -9.42
CA PHE A 153 -4.90 2.38 -8.07
C PHE A 153 -4.62 3.46 -7.02
N LEU A 154 -3.47 4.12 -7.09
CA LEU A 154 -3.13 5.24 -6.20
C LEU A 154 -4.10 6.41 -6.36
N LEU A 155 -4.46 6.75 -7.60
CA LEU A 155 -5.41 7.81 -7.90
C LEU A 155 -6.79 7.50 -7.32
N ILE A 156 -7.27 6.25 -7.54
CA ILE A 156 -8.54 5.77 -6.97
C ILE A 156 -8.46 5.78 -5.43
N SER A 157 -7.37 5.29 -4.85
CA SER A 157 -7.17 5.24 -3.39
C SER A 157 -7.23 6.62 -2.75
N ALA A 158 -6.55 7.62 -3.34
CA ALA A 158 -6.56 8.99 -2.83
C ALA A 158 -7.94 9.65 -3.00
N PHE A 159 -8.64 9.36 -4.10
CA PHE A 159 -10.00 9.88 -4.32
C PHE A 159 -10.97 9.32 -3.28
N LEU A 160 -10.92 8.01 -3.05
CA LEU A 160 -11.76 7.34 -2.06
C LEU A 160 -11.51 7.89 -0.66
N GLU A 161 -10.25 8.10 -0.29
CA GLU A 161 -9.90 8.66 1.02
C GLU A 161 -10.48 10.06 1.22
N VAL A 162 -10.21 10.97 0.28
CA VAL A 162 -10.56 12.38 0.44
C VAL A 162 -12.07 12.61 0.34
N TYR A 163 -12.74 11.98 -0.62
CA TYR A 163 -14.13 12.29 -0.94
C TYR A 163 -15.14 11.32 -0.33
N ILE A 164 -14.74 10.07 -0.03
CA ILE A 164 -15.66 9.07 0.53
C ILE A 164 -15.34 8.80 2.00
N SER A 165 -14.12 8.41 2.33
CA SER A 165 -13.76 8.05 3.70
C SER A 165 -13.97 9.22 4.66
N ASN A 166 -13.43 10.40 4.34
CA ASN A 166 -13.62 11.58 5.19
C ASN A 166 -15.09 11.99 5.35
N PHE A 167 -15.87 11.91 4.27
CA PHE A 167 -17.31 12.19 4.32
C PHE A 167 -18.04 11.21 5.25
N LEU A 168 -17.73 9.92 5.16
CA LEU A 168 -18.30 8.91 6.05
C LEU A 168 -17.87 9.14 7.51
N ILE A 169 -16.62 9.48 7.76
CA ILE A 169 -16.13 9.80 9.11
C ILE A 169 -16.90 11.00 9.68
N GLN A 170 -17.13 12.06 8.90
CA GLN A 170 -17.89 13.23 9.33
C GLN A 170 -19.35 12.91 9.71
N ILE A 171 -19.95 11.88 9.11
CA ILE A 171 -21.34 11.46 9.42
C ILE A 171 -21.40 10.52 10.62
N LEU A 172 -20.37 9.70 10.81
CA LEU A 172 -20.35 8.63 11.81
C LEU A 172 -19.78 9.05 13.17
N LEU A 173 -19.15 10.23 13.25
CA LEU A 173 -18.67 10.87 14.49
C LEU A 173 -19.69 11.88 15.01
#